data_AF-A0A174TYZ6-F1
#
_entry.id   AF-A0A174TYZ6-F1
#
_cell.length_a   1.000
_cell.length_b   1.000
_cell.length_c   1.000
_cell.angle_alpha   90.00
_cell.angle_beta   90.00
_cell.angle_gamma   90.00
#
_symmetry.space_group_name_H-M   'P 1'
#
loop_
_entity.id
_entity.type
_entity.pdbx_description
1 polymer ?
#
loop_
_entity_poly.entity_id
_entity_poly.type
_entity_poly.pdbx_seq_one_letter_code
_entity_poly.pdbx_strand_id
1 'polypeptide(L)'
;MNITDNQTANSPAPITGKAKIGSVYIGVDSTDGEYGTPAILTILDTNYKLKGTWIANSTWAYMGMIQGDGYARAFKAGDWYKVTATGYDEAGNETGKAEILLANYKTDNDLPVKEWIWFDLTPLQNAVKVKFIPDSSDKNEYGIKTAAYFCLDGITLIEK
;
A
#
# COMPACT_ATOMS: atom_id res chain seq x y z
N MET A 1 10.95 6.49 7.33
CA MET A 1 10.71 7.90 7.70
C MET A 1 9.97 7.96 9.04
N ASN A 2 9.93 9.12 9.69
CA ASN A 2 9.25 9.36 10.98
C ASN A 2 8.32 10.60 10.92
N ILE A 3 7.90 10.99 9.71
CA ILE A 3 7.02 12.15 9.49
C ILE A 3 5.65 11.85 10.12
N THR A 4 5.07 12.80 10.84
CA THR A 4 3.79 12.63 11.54
C THR A 4 2.69 13.55 11.00
N ASP A 5 3.01 14.39 10.01
CA ASP A 5 2.05 15.33 9.42
C ASP A 5 0.96 14.56 8.67
N ASN A 6 -0.22 14.45 9.25
CA ASN A 6 -1.40 13.86 8.63
C ASN A 6 -2.48 14.89 8.29
N GLN A 7 -2.09 16.17 8.14
CA GLN A 7 -2.98 17.27 7.81
C GLN A 7 -2.67 17.89 6.45
N THR A 8 -1.39 18.02 6.09
CA THR A 8 -1.03 18.53 4.76
C THR A 8 -1.48 17.54 3.69
N ALA A 9 -2.24 18.04 2.71
CA ALA A 9 -2.98 17.21 1.75
C ALA A 9 -2.11 16.27 0.91
N ASN A 10 -0.83 16.60 0.68
CA ASN A 10 0.10 15.76 -0.09
C ASN A 10 1.13 15.03 0.79
N SER A 11 0.86 14.89 2.09
CA SER A 11 1.80 14.25 3.00
C SER A 11 1.92 12.74 2.75
N PRO A 12 3.15 12.18 2.71
CA PRO A 12 3.38 10.74 2.60
C PRO A 12 3.18 10.01 3.93
N ALA A 13 2.96 10.72 5.04
CA ALA A 13 2.79 10.10 6.34
C ALA A 13 1.49 9.28 6.42
N PRO A 14 1.43 8.21 7.23
CA PRO A 14 0.21 7.45 7.40
C PRO A 14 -0.88 8.35 7.97
N ILE A 15 -2.13 8.16 7.56
CA ILE A 15 -3.26 8.97 8.05
C ILE A 15 -3.44 8.89 9.59
N THR A 16 -2.90 7.84 10.22
CA THR A 16 -2.83 7.69 11.67
C THR A 16 -1.94 8.74 12.35
N GLY A 17 -1.06 9.42 11.60
CA GLY A 17 -0.10 10.40 12.10
C GLY A 17 1.07 9.80 12.88
N LYS A 18 1.24 8.48 12.88
CA LYS A 18 2.32 7.79 13.61
C LYS A 18 2.64 6.40 13.05
N ALA A 19 3.84 5.91 13.34
CA ALA A 19 4.22 4.51 13.10
C ALA A 19 3.30 3.55 13.89
N LYS A 20 3.17 2.31 13.40
CA LYS A 20 2.52 1.23 14.15
C LYS A 20 3.39 0.76 15.31
N ILE A 21 4.70 0.68 15.11
CA ILE A 21 5.69 0.24 16.09
C ILE A 21 6.77 1.32 16.23
N GLY A 22 7.00 1.79 17.45
CA GLY A 22 7.99 2.84 17.70
C GLY A 22 7.64 4.14 16.98
N SER A 23 8.58 4.71 16.23
CA SER A 23 8.46 6.02 15.59
C SER A 23 8.84 6.06 14.11
N VAL A 24 9.35 4.95 13.55
CA VAL A 24 9.82 4.88 12.17
C VAL A 24 8.96 3.87 11.41
N TYR A 25 8.54 4.25 10.21
CA TYR A 25 7.80 3.40 9.28
C TYR A 25 8.37 3.58 7.85
N ILE A 26 7.87 2.79 6.89
CA ILE A 26 8.23 2.89 5.47
C ILE A 26 7.09 3.59 4.74
N GLY A 27 7.36 4.73 4.13
CA GLY A 27 6.47 5.33 3.13
C GLY A 27 6.77 4.73 1.77
N VAL A 28 5.73 4.42 1.00
CA VAL A 28 5.84 3.76 -0.30
C VAL A 28 5.10 4.60 -1.33
N ASP A 29 5.81 5.01 -2.37
CA ASP A 29 5.26 5.50 -3.65
C ASP A 29 5.57 4.43 -4.69
N SER A 30 4.54 3.88 -5.33
CA SER A 30 4.75 2.74 -6.23
C SER A 30 3.78 2.75 -7.39
N THR A 31 4.33 2.66 -8.59
CA THR A 31 3.58 2.58 -9.85
C THR A 31 4.16 1.49 -10.75
N ASP A 32 3.33 0.89 -11.59
CA ASP A 32 3.75 -0.11 -12.59
C ASP A 32 3.62 0.48 -14.01
N GLY A 33 4.12 -0.24 -15.01
CA GLY A 33 4.07 0.18 -16.42
C GLY A 33 5.40 0.76 -16.94
N GLU A 34 5.39 1.25 -18.18
CA GLU A 34 6.59 1.67 -18.92
C GLU A 34 7.45 2.70 -18.18
N TYR A 35 6.79 3.67 -17.52
CA TYR A 35 7.43 4.72 -16.74
C TYR A 35 7.25 4.52 -15.22
N GLY A 36 6.82 3.32 -14.80
CA GLY A 36 6.52 3.01 -13.42
C GLY A 36 7.77 2.95 -12.55
N THR A 37 7.61 3.29 -11.27
CA THR A 37 8.63 3.15 -10.23
C THR A 37 8.16 2.14 -9.18
N PRO A 38 8.19 0.83 -9.48
CA PRO A 38 7.62 -0.16 -8.58
C PRO A 38 8.47 -0.32 -7.32
N ALA A 39 7.83 -0.29 -6.16
CA ALA A 39 8.44 -0.65 -4.89
C ALA A 39 8.63 -2.17 -4.80
N ILE A 40 9.88 -2.62 -4.89
CA ILE A 40 10.26 -4.03 -4.82
C ILE A 40 11.27 -4.22 -3.70
N LEU A 41 10.93 -5.04 -2.70
CA LEU A 41 11.87 -5.48 -1.67
C LEU A 41 12.50 -6.82 -2.07
N THR A 42 13.71 -7.08 -1.60
CA THR A 42 14.40 -8.38 -1.72
C THR A 42 14.75 -8.89 -0.33
N ILE A 43 14.38 -10.13 -0.02
CA ILE A 43 14.78 -10.83 1.21
C ILE A 43 16.19 -11.37 1.00
N LEU A 44 17.15 -10.88 1.80
CA LEU A 44 18.56 -11.25 1.67
C LEU A 44 18.90 -12.56 2.38
N ASP A 45 18.35 -12.77 3.58
CA ASP A 45 18.46 -14.06 4.28
C ASP A 45 17.31 -14.97 3.84
N THR A 46 17.60 -15.80 2.83
CA THR A 46 16.60 -16.63 2.17
C THR A 46 16.13 -17.83 3.00
N ASN A 47 16.64 -18.00 4.23
CA ASN A 47 16.04 -18.90 5.23
C ASN A 47 14.67 -18.40 5.69
N TYR A 48 14.38 -17.11 5.50
CA TYR A 48 13.11 -16.50 5.86
C TYR A 48 12.20 -16.28 4.64
N LYS A 49 10.90 -16.20 4.93
CA LYS A 49 9.84 -15.69 4.05
C LYS A 49 9.04 -14.60 4.77
N LEU A 50 8.25 -13.83 4.03
CA LEU A 50 7.37 -12.83 4.62
C LEU A 50 6.14 -13.49 5.26
N LYS A 51 5.93 -13.22 6.55
CA LYS A 51 4.67 -13.52 7.23
C LYS A 51 3.62 -12.46 6.90
N GLY A 52 4.02 -11.20 6.91
CA GLY A 52 3.12 -10.08 6.68
C GLY A 52 3.70 -8.75 7.12
N THR A 53 2.88 -7.72 7.01
CA THR A 53 3.24 -6.35 7.39
C THR A 53 1.98 -5.61 7.85
N TRP A 54 2.14 -4.60 8.69
CA TRP A 54 1.09 -3.60 8.86
C TRP A 54 1.10 -2.66 7.65
N ILE A 55 -0.10 -2.27 7.21
CA ILE A 55 -0.31 -1.33 6.12
C ILE A 55 -1.33 -0.28 6.51
N ALA A 56 -1.13 0.96 6.05
CA ALA A 56 -2.04 2.08 6.24
C ALA A 56 -2.09 2.95 4.98
N ASN A 57 -3.20 3.66 4.78
CA ASN A 57 -3.27 4.74 3.80
C ASN A 57 -2.24 5.82 4.14
N SER A 58 -1.59 6.37 3.11
CA SER A 58 -0.94 7.67 3.25
C SER A 58 -1.99 8.75 3.45
N THR A 59 -1.59 9.88 4.03
CA THR A 59 -2.45 11.06 4.17
C THR A 59 -2.87 11.56 2.81
N TRP A 60 -1.97 11.59 1.82
CA TRP A 60 -2.29 12.00 0.47
C TRP A 60 -3.39 11.15 -0.18
N ALA A 61 -3.25 9.83 -0.17
CA ALA A 61 -4.29 8.95 -0.70
C ALA A 61 -5.61 9.12 0.08
N TYR A 62 -5.55 9.22 1.41
CA TYR A 62 -6.73 9.40 2.24
C TYR A 62 -7.48 10.71 1.94
N MET A 63 -6.75 11.83 1.83
CA MET A 63 -7.32 13.14 1.50
C MET A 63 -7.94 13.14 0.09
N GLY A 64 -7.25 12.57 -0.89
CA GLY A 64 -7.79 12.39 -2.24
C GLY A 64 -9.12 11.62 -2.24
N MET A 65 -9.21 10.55 -1.44
CA MET A 65 -10.44 9.76 -1.33
C MET A 65 -11.59 10.48 -0.63
N ILE A 66 -11.35 11.27 0.43
CA ILE A 66 -12.46 11.91 1.17
C ILE A 66 -12.94 13.24 0.56
N GLN A 67 -12.07 13.96 -0.15
CA GLN A 67 -12.39 15.32 -0.62
C GLN A 67 -11.84 15.66 -2.01
N GLY A 68 -11.03 14.78 -2.62
CA GLY A 68 -10.29 15.07 -3.85
C GLY A 68 -9.08 15.98 -3.62
N ASP A 69 -8.21 16.05 -4.62
CA ASP A 69 -7.00 16.90 -4.60
C ASP A 69 -6.81 17.73 -5.88
N GLY A 70 -7.83 17.75 -6.74
CA GLY A 70 -7.82 18.39 -8.06
C GLY A 70 -7.47 17.43 -9.20
N TYR A 71 -6.67 16.39 -8.93
CA TYR A 71 -6.41 15.30 -9.88
C TYR A 71 -7.28 14.08 -9.56
N ALA A 72 -7.21 13.62 -8.31
CA ALA A 72 -8.13 12.64 -7.74
C ALA A 72 -9.48 13.30 -7.41
N ARG A 73 -10.56 12.54 -7.59
CA ARG A 73 -11.89 12.92 -7.09
C ARG A 73 -12.19 12.22 -5.77
N ALA A 74 -13.09 12.82 -4.99
CA ALA A 74 -13.67 12.15 -3.83
C ALA A 74 -14.34 10.82 -4.22
N PHE A 75 -14.22 9.84 -3.33
CA PHE A 75 -14.82 8.53 -3.45
C PHE A 75 -16.31 8.56 -3.09
N LYS A 76 -17.04 7.62 -3.67
CA LYS A 76 -18.47 7.39 -3.46
C LYS A 76 -18.76 5.90 -3.47
N ALA A 77 -20.02 5.50 -3.31
CA ALA A 77 -20.43 4.10 -3.37
C ALA A 77 -19.90 3.40 -4.63
N GLY A 78 -19.25 2.25 -4.42
CA GLY A 78 -18.58 1.45 -5.45
C GLY A 78 -17.08 1.73 -5.57
N ASP A 79 -16.55 2.80 -4.98
CA ASP A 79 -15.13 3.09 -5.03
C ASP A 79 -14.29 2.27 -4.06
N TRP A 80 -13.04 2.04 -4.43
CA TRP A 80 -12.09 1.25 -3.66
C TRP A 80 -10.64 1.68 -3.90
N TYR A 81 -9.80 1.36 -2.92
CA TYR A 81 -8.35 1.50 -3.00
C TYR A 81 -7.73 0.20 -2.51
N LYS A 82 -6.82 -0.36 -3.29
CA LYS A 82 -6.28 -1.72 -3.11
C LYS A 82 -4.76 -1.68 -3.18
N VAL A 83 -4.09 -2.51 -2.39
CA VAL A 83 -2.67 -2.80 -2.58
C VAL A 83 -2.53 -4.29 -2.89
N THR A 84 -1.80 -4.56 -3.97
CA THR A 84 -1.42 -5.90 -4.39
C THR A 84 0.05 -6.14 -4.06
N ALA A 85 0.34 -7.22 -3.35
CA ALA A 85 1.70 -7.75 -3.22
C ALA A 85 1.87 -8.95 -4.16
N THR A 86 2.90 -8.93 -5.00
CA THR A 86 3.28 -10.05 -5.87
C THR A 86 4.66 -10.55 -5.48
N GLY A 87 4.75 -11.85 -5.20
CA GLY A 87 5.99 -12.53 -4.84
C GLY A 87 6.69 -13.11 -6.07
N TYR A 88 8.02 -13.08 -6.06
CA TYR A 88 8.86 -13.68 -7.10
C TYR A 88 10.01 -14.47 -6.48
N ASP A 89 10.43 -15.54 -7.15
CA ASP A 89 11.64 -16.28 -6.81
C ASP A 89 12.92 -15.52 -7.26
N GLU A 90 14.09 -16.12 -7.05
CA GLU A 90 15.37 -15.50 -7.46
C GLU A 90 15.49 -15.28 -8.97
N ALA A 91 14.94 -16.22 -9.76
CA ALA A 91 14.92 -16.18 -11.21
C ALA A 91 13.90 -15.17 -11.77
N GLY A 92 13.03 -14.62 -10.92
CA GLY A 92 12.00 -13.65 -11.30
C GLY A 92 10.68 -14.26 -11.72
N ASN A 93 10.45 -15.56 -11.46
CA ASN A 93 9.16 -16.19 -11.69
C ASN A 93 8.20 -15.84 -10.55
N GLU A 94 6.94 -15.58 -10.87
CA GLU A 94 5.91 -15.30 -9.88
C GLU A 94 5.64 -16.53 -9.00
N THR A 95 5.64 -16.36 -7.67
CA THR A 95 5.39 -17.42 -6.68
C THR A 95 4.00 -17.35 -6.07
N GLY A 96 3.35 -16.19 -6.14
CA GLY A 96 2.02 -15.97 -5.59
C GLY A 96 1.69 -14.48 -5.47
N LYS A 97 0.43 -14.22 -5.11
CA LYS A 97 -0.12 -12.87 -4.99
C LYS A 97 -1.06 -12.77 -3.80
N ALA A 98 -1.04 -11.62 -3.13
CA ALA A 98 -1.94 -11.26 -2.04
C ALA A 98 -2.51 -9.85 -2.28
N GLU A 99 -3.73 -9.59 -1.84
CA GLU A 99 -4.40 -8.31 -2.01
C GLU A 99 -5.03 -7.83 -0.69
N ILE A 100 -5.04 -6.53 -0.47
CA ILE A 100 -5.71 -5.90 0.67
C ILE A 100 -6.38 -4.59 0.25
N LEU A 101 -7.58 -4.33 0.75
CA LEU A 101 -8.31 -3.08 0.52
C LEU A 101 -8.02 -2.08 1.63
N LEU A 102 -7.59 -0.88 1.24
CA LEU A 102 -7.47 0.29 2.13
C LEU A 102 -8.66 1.25 1.99
N ALA A 103 -9.57 0.99 1.05
CA ALA A 103 -10.90 1.59 0.98
C ALA A 103 -11.87 0.65 0.25
N ASN A 104 -13.13 0.65 0.66
CA ASN A 104 -14.19 -0.14 0.03
C ASN A 104 -15.56 0.47 0.33
N TYR A 105 -15.96 1.46 -0.45
CA TYR A 105 -17.17 2.23 -0.23
C TYR A 105 -18.38 1.43 -0.72
N LYS A 106 -19.20 0.94 0.21
CA LYS A 106 -20.51 0.35 -0.04
C LYS A 106 -21.60 1.41 -0.13
N THR A 107 -21.40 2.52 0.58
CA THR A 107 -22.27 3.70 0.55
C THR A 107 -21.44 4.97 0.33
N ASP A 108 -22.09 6.08 -0.03
CA ASP A 108 -21.44 7.39 -0.18
C ASP A 108 -20.89 7.95 1.14
N ASN A 109 -21.30 7.39 2.29
CA ASN A 109 -20.89 7.83 3.62
C ASN A 109 -19.75 6.99 4.22
N ASP A 110 -19.29 5.95 3.52
CA ASP A 110 -18.17 5.15 3.98
C ASP A 110 -16.88 5.95 3.93
N LEU A 111 -15.85 5.49 4.64
CA LEU A 111 -14.56 6.14 4.71
C LEU A 111 -13.43 5.15 4.40
N PRO A 112 -12.26 5.62 3.94
CA PRO A 112 -11.11 4.77 3.78
C PRO A 112 -10.64 4.27 5.15
N VAL A 113 -9.90 3.17 5.16
CA VAL A 113 -9.29 2.65 6.38
C VAL A 113 -8.37 3.71 6.98
N LYS A 114 -8.67 4.14 8.21
CA LYS A 114 -7.90 5.15 8.94
C LYS A 114 -6.83 4.56 9.85
N GLU A 115 -6.87 3.25 10.08
CA GLU A 115 -5.98 2.54 11.00
C GLU A 115 -4.90 1.74 10.28
N TRP A 116 -3.88 1.31 11.03
CA TRP A 116 -2.98 0.25 10.60
C TRP A 116 -3.70 -1.10 10.64
N ILE A 117 -3.80 -1.77 9.49
CA ILE A 117 -4.37 -3.12 9.37
C ILE A 117 -3.30 -4.13 8.96
N TRP A 118 -3.50 -5.40 9.31
CA TRP A 118 -2.54 -6.46 9.01
C TRP A 118 -2.74 -6.98 7.59
N PHE A 119 -1.66 -6.99 6.80
CA PHE A 119 -1.59 -7.61 5.49
C PHE A 119 -0.83 -8.92 5.58
N ASP A 120 -1.56 -10.03 5.52
CA ASP A 120 -0.98 -11.38 5.46
C ASP A 120 -0.31 -11.62 4.09
N LEU A 121 0.99 -11.92 4.13
CA LEU A 121 1.81 -12.15 2.94
C LEU A 121 2.24 -13.61 2.80
N THR A 122 1.77 -14.50 3.68
CA THR A 122 2.01 -15.95 3.51
C THR A 122 1.50 -16.53 2.17
N PRO A 123 0.45 -15.98 1.50
CA PRO A 123 0.05 -16.45 0.17
C PRO A 123 1.13 -16.28 -0.92
N LEU A 124 2.17 -15.46 -0.68
CA LEU A 124 3.30 -15.27 -1.60
C LEU A 124 4.26 -16.47 -1.64
N GLN A 125 4.01 -17.52 -0.84
CA GLN A 125 4.82 -18.74 -0.77
C GLN A 125 6.27 -18.44 -0.37
N ASN A 126 7.24 -18.97 -1.11
CA ASN A 126 8.68 -18.82 -0.85
C ASN A 126 9.29 -17.63 -1.61
N ALA A 127 8.52 -16.56 -1.84
CA ALA A 127 9.00 -15.35 -2.51
C ALA A 127 10.31 -14.83 -1.90
N VAL A 128 11.27 -14.51 -2.76
CA VAL A 128 12.52 -13.82 -2.41
C VAL A 128 12.42 -12.34 -2.71
N LYS A 129 11.66 -11.95 -3.75
CA LYS A 129 11.35 -10.56 -4.07
C LYS A 129 9.86 -10.33 -3.91
N VAL A 130 9.46 -9.17 -3.39
CA VAL A 130 8.04 -8.80 -3.29
C VAL A 130 7.83 -7.39 -3.82
N LYS A 131 6.96 -7.30 -4.83
CA LYS A 131 6.52 -6.04 -5.45
C LYS A 131 5.19 -5.62 -4.85
N PHE A 132 5.05 -4.35 -4.47
CA PHE A 132 3.80 -3.80 -3.97
C PHE A 132 3.27 -2.74 -4.94
N ILE A 133 2.06 -2.95 -5.49
CA ILE A 133 1.43 -2.01 -6.41
C ILE A 133 0.05 -1.60 -5.86
N PRO A 134 -0.19 -0.30 -5.61
CA PRO A 134 -1.51 0.23 -5.33
C PRO A 134 -2.35 0.34 -6.61
N ASP A 135 -3.66 0.19 -6.48
CA ASP A 135 -4.64 0.42 -7.53
C ASP A 135 -5.90 1.06 -6.93
N SER A 136 -6.69 1.73 -7.76
CA SER A 136 -7.86 2.48 -7.35
C SER A 136 -8.97 2.40 -8.40
N SER A 137 -10.22 2.49 -7.96
CA SER A 137 -11.35 2.70 -8.86
C SER A 137 -11.31 4.07 -9.55
N ASP A 138 -10.69 5.08 -8.94
CA ASP A 138 -10.46 6.38 -9.57
C ASP A 138 -9.18 6.35 -10.41
N LYS A 139 -9.34 5.97 -11.68
CA LYS A 139 -8.24 5.82 -12.65
C LYS A 139 -8.69 6.07 -14.08
N ASN A 140 -7.72 6.26 -14.98
CA ASN A 140 -7.91 6.34 -16.42
C ASN A 140 -6.84 5.48 -17.15
N GLU A 141 -6.70 5.68 -18.46
CA GLU A 141 -5.72 4.96 -19.30
C GLU A 141 -4.26 5.22 -18.89
N TYR A 142 -3.97 6.32 -18.19
CA TYR A 142 -2.62 6.69 -17.74
C TYR A 142 -2.29 6.15 -16.35
N GLY A 143 -3.26 5.56 -15.65
CA GLY A 143 -3.07 5.00 -14.31
C GLY A 143 -4.05 5.55 -13.27
N ILE A 144 -3.76 5.28 -11.99
CA ILE A 144 -4.58 5.76 -10.87
C ILE A 144 -4.46 7.27 -10.71
N LYS A 145 -5.58 7.90 -10.36
CA LYS A 145 -5.62 9.32 -10.02
C LYS A 145 -5.40 9.55 -8.54
N THR A 146 -6.00 8.70 -7.71
CA THR A 146 -5.69 8.64 -6.28
C THR A 146 -4.19 8.42 -6.09
N ALA A 147 -3.56 9.18 -5.19
CA ALA A 147 -2.12 9.11 -4.96
C ALA A 147 -1.64 7.65 -4.80
N ALA A 148 -0.55 7.29 -5.48
CA ALA A 148 0.09 5.97 -5.41
C ALA A 148 0.91 5.76 -4.12
N TYR A 149 0.55 6.48 -3.07
CA TYR A 149 1.25 6.53 -1.80
C TYR A 149 0.52 5.72 -0.71
N PHE A 150 1.23 4.85 -0.01
CA PHE A 150 0.76 4.14 1.18
C PHE A 150 1.91 3.92 2.17
N CYS A 151 1.63 3.34 3.32
CA CYS A 151 2.63 3.14 4.37
C CYS A 151 2.69 1.68 4.81
N LEU A 152 3.90 1.19 5.09
CA LEU A 152 4.18 -0.13 5.66
C LEU A 152 4.91 0.03 6.99
N ASP A 153 4.65 -0.87 7.94
CA ASP A 153 5.38 -0.94 9.19
C ASP A 153 5.37 -2.36 9.78
N GLY A 154 6.33 -2.68 10.63
CA GLY A 154 6.43 -3.99 11.28
C GLY A 154 6.50 -5.15 10.29
N ILE A 155 7.26 -5.00 9.21
CA ILE A 155 7.50 -6.07 8.23
C ILE A 155 8.07 -7.27 8.99
N THR A 156 7.33 -8.38 8.96
CA THR A 156 7.62 -9.56 9.78
C THR A 156 8.04 -10.71 8.89
N LEU A 157 9.23 -11.25 9.18
CA LEU A 157 9.75 -12.47 8.59
C LEU A 157 9.41 -13.68 9.47
N ILE A 158 9.25 -14.84 8.85
CA ILE A 158 9.13 -16.15 9.51
C ILE A 158 10.07 -17.13 8.81
N GLU A 159 10.72 -18.00 9.57
CA GLU A 159 11.58 -19.06 9.04
C GLU A 159 10.74 -20.01 8.15
N LYS A 160 11.34 -20.52 7.07
CA LYS A 160 10.64 -21.26 6.03
C LYS A 160 10.10 -22.62 6.46
#